data_AF-A0A0U5G9H3-F1
#
_entry.id   AF-A0A0U5G9H3-F1
#
_cell.length_a   1.000
_cell.length_b   1.000
_cell.length_c   1.000
_cell.angle_alpha   90.00
_cell.angle_beta   90.00
_cell.angle_gamma   90.00
#
_symmetry.space_group_name_H-M   'P 1'
#
loop_
_entity.id
_entity.type
_entity.pdbx_description
1 polymer ?
#
loop_
_entity_poly.entity_id
_entity_poly.type
_entity_poly.pdbx_seq_one_letter_code
_entity_poly.pdbx_strand_id
1 'polypeptide(L)'
;MSTFSIDASSLASRFLEDLPAILTAARHSEIWGVDLENGEPQILEKILRKFLDKNSILPSLQLPRAKASLIAALRWRRYKQPRALLQEAESLLPRLEICRITECEGRSVLWVSLDEMVIKGHAHIYQNLETSNGILKLGLAVLELISSRLIHLDTSIGGSWATCVLDFKIHAPNQSQGERRPSQKKLIGALEELTTSIRNYYPEIFHDVFIIHPSAEYLATLDIPERLLENTILLENPADLARILGPQVPTYYGGSGKPLAESDCLSSGTKTYPASDIETSAQKAETPDSKPKEATLEGEVIAASTTNSGTELSVAVELEHQEPRLIYSETIGPPSVVFDPDDLQTADDVCPGKMGARLVFADSDTVVKFGHGVRLAEAEALHLVSTRMSIAVPKLISAYVLDGVGYIAMSYEMGEPFEHYWDRASEKEQNRILQQLHGYVSQLREIEGDSIGGIGGEPCRDGIFEAGYGDHTQYSYGPYPSEESFNEGLVQALRDRLPQQVLQGESDKESVFFTAEYFLYQMVRGLKNHRIVLTHGDLHPGNLVVRADGTVVLLDWGLAGFWPEYWEFYRALFTASWRISWERMVEKFVPPYDVEYSVINKVFAAVWN
;
A
#
# COMPACT_ATOMS: atom_id res chain seq x y z
N MET A 1 25.07 -18.78 -10.54
CA MET A 1 25.21 -17.35 -10.85
C MET A 1 24.83 -16.60 -9.59
N SER A 2 25.72 -15.74 -9.14
CA SER A 2 25.71 -15.03 -7.86
C SER A 2 24.49 -14.12 -7.75
N THR A 3 23.57 -14.47 -6.85
CA THR A 3 22.51 -13.61 -6.34
C THR A 3 23.14 -12.32 -5.79
N PHE A 4 22.90 -11.18 -6.43
CA PHE A 4 23.17 -9.88 -5.84
C PHE A 4 22.13 -9.64 -4.75
N SER A 5 22.33 -10.28 -3.59
CA SER A 5 21.71 -9.82 -2.34
C SER A 5 22.24 -8.41 -2.11
N ILE A 6 21.43 -7.39 -2.34
CA ILE A 6 21.77 -6.01 -1.97
C ILE A 6 22.03 -6.05 -0.46
N ASP A 7 23.28 -5.85 -0.08
CA ASP A 7 23.72 -5.91 1.32
C ASP A 7 22.90 -4.87 2.12
N ALA A 8 22.28 -5.26 3.23
CA ALA A 8 21.55 -4.33 4.10
C ALA A 8 22.45 -3.17 4.57
N SER A 9 23.77 -3.42 4.64
CA SER A 9 24.78 -2.38 4.86
C SER A 9 24.81 -1.33 3.74
N SER A 10 24.61 -1.73 2.49
CA SER A 10 24.57 -0.83 1.32
C SER A 10 23.34 0.07 1.31
N LEU A 11 22.17 -0.40 1.75
CA LEU A 11 20.94 0.41 1.80
C LEU A 11 21.01 1.46 2.91
N ALA A 12 21.51 1.09 4.09
CA ALA A 12 21.68 2.03 5.20
C ALA A 12 22.67 3.15 4.86
N SER A 13 23.77 2.85 4.14
CA SER A 13 24.71 3.86 3.66
C SER A 13 24.07 4.83 2.67
N ARG A 14 23.34 4.33 1.66
CA ARG A 14 22.59 5.20 0.73
C ARG A 14 21.57 6.06 1.47
N PHE A 15 20.88 5.50 2.46
CA PHE A 15 19.91 6.24 3.25
C PHE A 15 20.56 7.37 4.07
N LEU A 16 21.77 7.15 4.59
CA LEU A 16 22.57 8.19 5.26
C LEU A 16 22.97 9.32 4.28
N GLU A 17 23.37 8.98 3.05
CA GLU A 17 23.72 9.97 2.02
C GLU A 17 22.54 10.90 1.68
N ASP A 18 21.33 10.37 1.69
CA ASP A 18 20.09 11.12 1.40
C ASP A 18 19.56 11.92 2.61
N LEU A 19 20.11 11.72 3.80
CA LEU A 19 19.61 12.32 5.04
C LEU A 19 19.52 13.85 4.98
N PRO A 20 20.51 14.62 4.45
CA PRO A 20 20.40 16.08 4.35
C PRO A 20 19.18 16.56 3.54
N ALA A 21 18.84 15.85 2.45
CA ALA A 21 17.68 16.17 1.62
C ALA A 21 16.36 15.90 2.38
N ILE A 22 16.31 14.80 3.13
CA ILE A 22 15.18 14.43 4.00
C ILE A 22 14.94 15.48 5.09
N LEU A 23 16.01 15.88 5.80
CA LEU A 23 15.92 16.88 6.86
C LEU A 23 15.45 18.23 6.32
N THR A 24 15.93 18.61 5.13
CA THR A 24 15.47 19.81 4.42
C THR A 24 13.98 19.71 4.08
N ALA A 25 13.52 18.57 3.55
CA ALA A 25 12.12 18.36 3.19
C ALA A 25 11.17 18.33 4.40
N ALA A 26 11.65 17.86 5.56
CA ALA A 26 10.90 17.84 6.82
C ALA A 26 10.99 19.17 7.59
N ARG A 27 12.08 19.92 7.43
CA ARG A 27 12.51 21.06 8.27
C ARG A 27 12.48 20.71 9.78
N HIS A 28 12.99 19.53 10.12
CA HIS A 28 13.13 19.03 11.48
C HIS A 28 14.16 17.91 11.50
N SER A 29 14.96 17.83 12.55
CA SER A 29 16.07 16.86 12.66
C SER A 29 16.00 15.97 13.89
N GLU A 30 15.09 16.21 14.83
CA GLU A 30 15.03 15.43 16.07
C GLU A 30 14.16 14.18 15.91
N ILE A 31 14.67 13.05 16.39
CA ILE A 31 13.89 11.82 16.60
C ILE A 31 14.40 11.05 17.83
N TRP A 32 13.49 10.72 18.74
CA TRP A 32 13.72 9.87 19.92
C TRP A 32 14.90 10.25 20.83
N GLY A 33 15.28 11.51 20.94
CA GLY A 33 16.46 11.88 21.71
C GLY A 33 17.58 12.48 20.87
N VAL A 34 17.64 12.09 19.60
CA VAL A 34 18.81 12.23 18.74
C VAL A 34 18.57 13.31 17.68
N ASP A 35 19.56 14.18 17.51
CA ASP A 35 19.62 15.11 16.38
C ASP A 35 20.24 14.40 15.18
N LEU A 36 19.44 14.18 14.13
CA LEU A 36 19.86 13.46 12.93
C LEU A 36 20.91 14.23 12.11
N GLU A 37 21.05 15.54 12.31
CA GLU A 37 22.06 16.35 11.62
C GLU A 37 23.47 16.13 12.21
N ASN A 38 23.56 15.90 13.51
CA ASN A 38 24.82 15.86 14.26
C ASN A 38 25.03 14.56 15.07
N GLY A 39 24.18 13.56 14.86
CA GLY A 39 24.18 12.31 15.64
C GLY A 39 25.36 11.39 15.34
N GLU A 40 25.67 10.51 16.29
CA GLU A 40 26.73 9.50 16.09
C GLU A 40 26.34 8.51 14.98
N PRO A 41 27.25 8.16 14.04
CA PRO A 41 26.91 7.33 12.88
C PRO A 41 26.23 6.00 13.24
N GLN A 42 26.68 5.35 14.31
CA GLN A 42 26.10 4.07 14.78
C GLN A 42 24.65 4.24 15.25
N ILE A 43 24.34 5.37 15.88
CA ILE A 43 22.99 5.69 16.36
C ILE A 43 22.09 6.06 15.18
N LEU A 44 22.60 6.87 14.25
CA LEU A 44 21.88 7.21 13.03
C LEU A 44 21.52 5.96 12.23
N GLU A 45 22.48 5.06 12.03
CA GLU A 45 22.26 3.81 11.33
C GLU A 45 21.19 2.95 12.02
N LYS A 46 21.21 2.83 13.35
CA LYS A 46 20.16 2.14 14.12
C LYS A 46 18.78 2.73 13.87
N ILE A 47 18.65 4.05 13.87
CA ILE A 47 17.39 4.74 13.62
C ILE A 47 16.92 4.47 12.18
N LEU A 48 17.80 4.63 11.20
CA LEU A 48 17.45 4.46 9.79
C LEU A 48 17.06 3.02 9.46
N ARG A 49 17.72 2.02 10.06
CA ARG A 49 17.34 0.60 9.92
C ARG A 49 15.93 0.33 10.38
N LYS A 50 15.48 0.92 11.50
CA LYS A 50 14.07 0.81 11.93
C LYS A 50 13.08 1.25 10.84
N PHE A 51 13.41 2.29 10.08
CA PHE A 51 12.58 2.73 8.96
C PHE A 51 12.74 1.83 7.73
N LEU A 52 13.92 1.27 7.45
CA LEU A 52 14.11 0.34 6.34
C LEU A 52 13.32 -0.95 6.55
N ASP A 53 13.49 -1.58 7.71
CA ASP A 53 12.92 -2.90 8.02
C ASP A 53 11.38 -2.87 7.98
N LYS A 54 10.76 -1.76 8.40
CA LYS A 54 9.29 -1.62 8.44
C LYS A 54 8.62 -1.47 7.07
N ASN A 55 9.21 -0.73 6.15
CA ASN A 55 8.42 -0.05 5.11
C ASN A 55 8.25 -0.85 3.80
N SER A 56 9.01 -1.93 3.58
CA SER A 56 8.70 -2.88 2.50
C SER A 56 9.40 -4.23 2.69
N ILE A 57 8.75 -5.31 2.25
CA ILE A 57 9.34 -6.64 2.13
C ILE A 57 10.25 -6.70 0.88
N LEU A 58 9.94 -5.89 -0.14
CA LEU A 58 10.72 -5.82 -1.38
C LEU A 58 11.93 -4.89 -1.21
N PRO A 59 13.17 -5.39 -1.32
CA PRO A 59 14.39 -4.59 -1.24
C PRO A 59 14.38 -3.30 -2.06
N SER A 60 13.86 -3.33 -3.29
CA SER A 60 13.82 -2.17 -4.18
C SER A 60 12.97 -1.00 -3.64
N LEU A 61 12.00 -1.30 -2.77
CA LEU A 61 11.07 -0.31 -2.20
C LEU A 61 11.44 0.16 -0.81
N GLN A 62 12.32 -0.57 -0.11
CA GLN A 62 12.70 -0.26 1.26
C GLN A 62 13.21 1.18 1.37
N LEU A 63 14.15 1.58 0.52
CA LEU A 63 14.75 2.91 0.60
C LEU A 63 13.76 4.05 0.27
N PRO A 64 13.07 4.08 -0.89
CA PRO A 64 12.11 5.16 -1.19
C PRO A 64 11.01 5.31 -0.14
N ARG A 65 10.48 4.21 0.39
CA ARG A 65 9.42 4.25 1.39
C ARG A 65 9.93 4.60 2.78
N ALA A 66 11.10 4.09 3.17
CA ALA A 66 11.74 4.48 4.42
C ALA A 66 12.01 5.99 4.45
N LYS A 67 12.47 6.58 3.33
CA LYS A 67 12.61 8.04 3.19
C LYS A 67 11.28 8.77 3.41
N ALA A 68 10.22 8.36 2.71
CA ALA A 68 8.90 8.98 2.83
C ALA A 68 8.34 8.87 4.27
N SER A 69 8.50 7.70 4.88
CA SER A 69 8.09 7.42 6.26
C SER A 69 8.85 8.28 7.27
N LEU A 70 10.19 8.41 7.12
CA LEU A 70 11.01 9.28 7.96
C LEU A 70 10.63 10.75 7.80
N ILE A 71 10.39 11.23 6.57
CA ILE A 71 9.89 12.60 6.33
C ILE A 71 8.57 12.83 7.05
N ALA A 72 7.62 11.89 6.97
CA ALA A 72 6.33 11.99 7.63
C ALA A 72 6.48 12.03 9.16
N ALA A 73 7.31 11.17 9.73
CA ALA A 73 7.60 11.14 11.16
C ALA A 73 8.24 12.45 11.66
N LEU A 74 9.24 12.97 10.96
CA LEU A 74 9.91 14.24 11.31
C LEU A 74 8.96 15.43 11.21
N ARG A 75 8.11 15.49 10.17
CA ARG A 75 7.06 16.52 10.05
C ARG A 75 6.08 16.42 11.21
N TRP A 76 5.59 15.23 11.52
CA TRP A 76 4.68 15.00 12.63
C TRP A 76 5.29 15.45 13.96
N ARG A 77 6.55 15.10 14.23
CA ARG A 77 7.31 15.54 15.41
C ARG A 77 7.41 17.05 15.53
N ARG A 78 7.70 17.74 14.42
CA ARG A 78 7.76 19.21 14.38
C ARG A 78 6.45 19.85 14.86
N TYR A 79 5.32 19.29 14.46
CA TYR A 79 3.99 19.82 14.80
C TYR A 79 3.47 19.36 16.16
N LYS A 80 3.68 18.10 16.53
CA LYS A 80 3.11 17.50 17.75
C LYS A 80 4.02 17.58 18.97
N GLN A 81 5.32 17.75 18.77
CA GLN A 81 6.34 17.90 19.81
C GLN A 81 6.20 16.86 20.94
N PRO A 82 6.18 15.55 20.62
CA PRO A 82 5.95 14.50 21.63
C PRO A 82 6.98 14.52 22.75
N ARG A 83 8.21 14.96 22.47
CA ARG A 83 9.29 15.09 23.46
C ARG A 83 8.99 16.10 24.57
N ALA A 84 8.18 17.13 24.30
CA ALA A 84 7.77 18.09 25.31
C ALA A 84 6.93 17.46 26.44
N LEU A 85 6.38 16.26 26.20
CA LEU A 85 5.58 15.51 27.16
C LEU A 85 6.44 14.75 28.20
N LEU A 86 7.74 14.56 27.93
CA LEU A 86 8.63 13.77 28.77
C LEU A 86 8.76 14.34 30.19
N GLN A 87 8.99 15.65 30.30
CA GLN A 87 9.25 16.30 31.59
C GLN A 87 8.09 16.12 32.57
N GLU A 88 6.85 16.25 32.09
CA GLU A 88 5.67 16.01 32.91
C GLU A 88 5.53 14.51 33.24
N ALA A 89 5.69 13.64 32.24
CA ALA A 89 5.50 12.20 32.38
C ALA A 89 6.52 11.53 33.31
N GLU A 90 7.80 11.92 33.29
CA GLU A 90 8.85 11.35 34.16
C GLU A 90 8.53 11.52 35.65
N SER A 91 7.89 12.64 36.01
CA SER A 91 7.47 12.90 37.40
C SER A 91 6.19 12.15 37.80
N LEU A 92 5.33 11.83 36.82
CA LEU A 92 4.00 11.26 37.03
C LEU A 92 4.00 9.73 36.95
N LEU A 93 4.65 9.15 35.94
CA LEU A 93 4.61 7.71 35.65
C LEU A 93 5.00 6.85 36.86
N PRO A 94 6.04 7.17 37.66
CA PRO A 94 6.35 6.37 38.83
C PRO A 94 5.23 6.32 39.88
N ARG A 95 4.33 7.31 39.88
CA ARG A 95 3.19 7.47 40.81
C ARG A 95 1.89 6.92 40.23
N LEU A 96 1.80 6.78 38.92
CA LEU A 96 0.66 6.24 38.20
C LEU A 96 0.94 4.77 37.94
N GLU A 97 0.26 3.86 38.66
CA GLU A 97 0.44 2.40 38.53
C GLU A 97 -0.07 1.83 37.18
N ILE A 98 -0.06 2.65 36.13
CA ILE A 98 -0.60 2.39 34.81
C ILE A 98 0.48 1.80 33.89
N CYS A 99 1.73 2.28 34.02
CA CYS A 99 2.81 1.89 33.12
C CYS A 99 4.15 1.79 33.85
N ARG A 100 4.95 0.76 33.53
CA ARG A 100 6.31 0.54 34.07
C ARG A 100 7.24 0.05 32.97
N ILE A 101 8.52 0.39 33.04
CA ILE A 101 9.55 -0.13 32.14
C ILE A 101 10.56 -0.91 32.97
N THR A 102 10.76 -2.18 32.66
CA THR A 102 11.74 -3.02 33.36
C THR A 102 12.68 -3.69 32.37
N GLU A 103 13.74 -4.29 32.87
CA GLU A 103 14.64 -5.15 32.10
C GLU A 103 14.49 -6.60 32.57
N CYS A 104 14.22 -7.53 31.67
CA CYS A 104 14.06 -8.95 31.96
C CYS A 104 14.90 -9.76 30.97
N GLU A 105 15.89 -10.49 31.48
CA GLU A 105 16.80 -11.32 30.66
C GLU A 105 17.43 -10.58 29.47
N GLY A 106 17.80 -9.31 29.67
CA GLY A 106 18.39 -8.45 28.64
C GLY A 106 17.38 -7.85 27.64
N ARG A 107 16.07 -8.04 27.87
CA ARG A 107 15.00 -7.43 27.09
C ARG A 107 14.38 -6.26 27.85
N SER A 108 14.16 -5.14 27.16
CA SER A 108 13.34 -4.06 27.69
C SER A 108 11.86 -4.44 27.60
N VAL A 109 11.16 -4.44 28.73
CA VAL A 109 9.74 -4.81 28.81
C VAL A 109 8.91 -3.61 29.26
N LEU A 110 7.95 -3.24 28.42
CA LEU A 110 6.92 -2.25 28.72
C LEU A 110 5.70 -2.94 29.32
N TRP A 111 5.39 -2.63 30.57
CA TRP A 111 4.22 -3.15 31.27
C TRP A 111 3.13 -2.10 31.28
N VAL A 112 1.97 -2.40 30.72
CA VAL A 112 0.81 -1.52 30.67
C VAL A 112 -0.38 -2.20 31.32
N SER A 113 -0.88 -1.63 32.41
CA SER A 113 -2.07 -2.10 33.11
C SER A 113 -3.24 -1.21 32.75
N LEU A 114 -4.18 -1.73 31.96
CA LEU A 114 -5.40 -1.05 31.57
C LEU A 114 -6.51 -1.36 32.58
N ASP A 115 -6.54 -0.57 33.66
CA ASP A 115 -7.58 -0.64 34.70
C ASP A 115 -8.34 0.70 34.75
N GLU A 116 -9.60 0.70 34.33
CA GLU A 116 -10.45 1.90 34.31
C GLU A 116 -10.60 2.55 35.70
N MET A 117 -10.65 1.73 36.76
CA MET A 117 -10.83 2.22 38.13
C MET A 117 -9.57 2.85 38.67
N VAL A 118 -8.39 2.30 38.33
CA VAL A 118 -7.08 2.87 38.69
C VAL A 118 -6.85 4.18 37.93
N ILE A 119 -7.09 4.21 36.61
CA ILE A 119 -6.95 5.41 35.79
C ILE A 119 -7.85 6.53 36.33
N LYS A 120 -9.12 6.23 36.61
CA LYS A 120 -10.06 7.19 37.22
C LYS A 120 -9.64 7.59 38.64
N GLY A 121 -9.18 6.61 39.42
CA GLY A 121 -8.68 6.81 40.78
C GLY A 121 -7.55 7.82 40.84
N HIS A 122 -6.67 7.85 39.83
CA HIS A 122 -5.55 8.78 39.74
C HIS A 122 -5.86 10.13 39.07
N ALA A 123 -7.12 10.41 38.70
CA ALA A 123 -7.50 11.71 38.15
C ALA A 123 -7.17 12.89 39.09
N HIS A 124 -7.14 12.66 40.41
CA HIS A 124 -6.71 13.67 41.38
C HIS A 124 -5.20 13.98 41.35
N ILE A 125 -4.38 13.05 40.83
CA ILE A 125 -2.93 13.20 40.65
C ILE A 125 -2.64 13.85 39.31
N TYR A 126 -3.37 13.43 38.27
CA TYR A 126 -3.26 13.97 36.92
C TYR A 126 -4.65 14.15 36.30
N GLN A 127 -5.18 15.37 36.35
CA GLN A 127 -6.55 15.68 35.92
C GLN A 127 -6.81 15.36 34.44
N ASN A 128 -5.76 15.41 33.61
CA ASN A 128 -5.87 15.12 32.19
C ASN A 128 -6.22 13.65 31.88
N LEU A 129 -6.05 12.71 32.83
CA LEU A 129 -6.51 11.32 32.69
C LEU A 129 -8.02 11.20 32.48
N GLU A 130 -8.79 12.24 32.83
CA GLU A 130 -10.24 12.27 32.58
C GLU A 130 -10.60 12.49 31.11
N THR A 131 -9.61 12.77 30.26
CA THR A 131 -9.79 13.09 28.83
C THR A 131 -9.04 12.09 27.94
N SER A 132 -9.61 11.75 26.79
CA SER A 132 -8.94 10.89 25.78
C SER A 132 -7.57 11.48 25.39
N ASN A 133 -7.51 12.79 25.14
CA ASN A 133 -6.28 13.48 24.77
C ASN A 133 -5.20 13.44 25.87
N GLY A 134 -5.56 13.45 27.15
CA GLY A 134 -4.60 13.33 28.23
C GLY A 134 -4.01 11.92 28.34
N ILE A 135 -4.83 10.89 28.15
CA ILE A 135 -4.37 9.50 28.08
C ILE A 135 -3.44 9.31 26.87
N LEU A 136 -3.83 9.85 25.71
CA LEU A 136 -3.00 9.86 24.50
C LEU A 136 -1.64 10.52 24.75
N LYS A 137 -1.60 11.71 25.35
CA LYS A 137 -0.35 12.40 25.68
C LYS A 137 0.54 11.58 26.61
N LEU A 138 -0.04 10.95 27.63
CA LEU A 138 0.71 10.08 28.53
C LEU A 138 1.29 8.87 27.77
N GLY A 139 0.50 8.24 26.90
CA GLY A 139 0.96 7.14 26.05
C GLY A 139 2.07 7.56 25.08
N LEU A 140 1.96 8.72 24.43
CA LEU A 140 3.02 9.26 23.58
C LEU A 140 4.30 9.53 24.37
N ALA A 141 4.21 10.04 25.60
CA ALA A 141 5.36 10.25 26.46
C ALA A 141 6.05 8.92 26.82
N VAL A 142 5.28 7.86 27.10
CA VAL A 142 5.79 6.50 27.32
C VAL A 142 6.51 5.98 26.08
N LEU A 143 5.94 6.18 24.88
CA LEU A 143 6.58 5.81 23.62
C LEU A 143 7.89 6.59 23.40
N GLU A 144 7.95 7.89 23.70
CA GLU A 144 9.21 8.65 23.65
C GLU A 144 10.24 8.07 24.62
N LEU A 145 9.85 7.80 25.87
CA LEU A 145 10.76 7.26 26.90
C LEU A 145 11.38 5.93 26.48
N ILE A 146 10.56 4.99 26.01
CA ILE A 146 11.07 3.68 25.60
C ILE A 146 11.91 3.79 24.33
N SER A 147 11.52 4.63 23.37
CA SER A 147 12.28 4.85 22.14
C SER A 147 13.67 5.39 22.45
N SER A 148 13.76 6.43 23.28
CA SER A 148 15.04 7.01 23.67
C SER A 148 15.95 5.99 24.36
N ARG A 149 15.40 5.11 25.19
CA ARG A 149 16.19 4.04 25.82
C ARG A 149 16.68 3.01 24.81
N LEU A 150 15.80 2.51 23.95
CA LEU A 150 16.12 1.46 22.97
C LEU A 150 17.26 1.86 22.02
N ILE A 151 17.30 3.14 21.60
CA ILE A 151 18.32 3.63 20.67
C ILE A 151 19.73 3.63 21.30
N HIS A 152 19.83 3.80 22.62
CA HIS A 152 21.11 3.81 23.34
C HIS A 152 21.55 2.43 23.87
N LEU A 153 20.73 1.38 23.71
CA LEU A 153 21.11 0.03 24.12
C LEU A 153 22.14 -0.58 23.15
N ASP A 154 23.09 -1.32 23.72
CA ASP A 154 24.10 -2.08 22.97
C ASP A 154 23.45 -3.35 22.38
N THR A 155 23.43 -3.45 21.06
CA THR A 155 22.71 -4.49 20.31
C THR A 155 23.42 -5.84 20.28
N SER A 156 24.56 -5.96 20.97
CA SER A 156 25.32 -7.22 21.08
C SER A 156 24.62 -8.30 21.91
N ILE A 157 23.56 -7.97 22.67
CA ILE A 157 22.91 -8.89 23.63
C ILE A 157 21.39 -9.07 23.38
N GLY A 158 20.75 -8.25 22.55
CA GLY A 158 19.30 -8.35 22.29
C GLY A 158 18.82 -7.25 21.37
N GLY A 159 17.77 -7.51 20.59
CA GLY A 159 17.31 -6.66 19.50
C GLY A 159 16.97 -5.21 19.87
N SER A 160 16.89 -4.33 18.87
CA SER A 160 16.64 -2.89 19.03
C SER A 160 15.22 -2.53 19.49
N TRP A 161 14.44 -3.50 19.94
CA TRP A 161 13.00 -3.41 20.20
C TRP A 161 12.68 -3.77 21.66
N ALA A 162 11.49 -3.36 22.10
CA ALA A 162 10.93 -3.74 23.38
C ALA A 162 9.89 -4.86 23.23
N THR A 163 9.66 -5.56 24.33
CA THR A 163 8.47 -6.40 24.52
C THR A 163 7.38 -5.55 25.19
N CYS A 164 6.14 -5.65 24.71
CA CYS A 164 4.99 -5.00 25.35
C CYS A 164 4.11 -6.04 26.06
N VAL A 165 3.73 -5.78 27.30
CA VAL A 165 2.78 -6.60 28.07
C VAL A 165 1.59 -5.71 28.43
N LEU A 166 0.43 -6.04 27.86
CA LEU A 166 -0.85 -5.34 28.07
C LEU A 166 -1.75 -6.22 28.95
N ASP A 167 -2.02 -5.80 30.18
CA ASP A 167 -2.95 -6.48 31.09
C ASP A 167 -4.26 -5.71 31.19
N PHE A 168 -5.34 -6.30 30.66
CA PHE A 168 -6.68 -5.74 30.72
C PHE A 168 -7.37 -6.15 32.03
N LYS A 169 -7.48 -5.22 32.97
CA LYS A 169 -8.19 -5.45 34.24
C LYS A 169 -9.64 -5.00 34.10
N ILE A 170 -10.43 -5.83 33.44
CA ILE A 170 -11.83 -5.55 33.13
C ILE A 170 -12.70 -5.83 34.35
N HIS A 171 -13.33 -4.79 34.90
CA HIS A 171 -14.33 -4.94 35.94
C HIS A 171 -15.70 -5.21 35.31
N ALA A 172 -16.35 -6.32 35.71
CA ALA A 172 -17.62 -6.78 35.17
C ALA A 172 -18.66 -5.64 35.09
N PRO A 173 -19.43 -5.54 33.99
CA PRO A 173 -20.45 -4.51 33.86
C PRO A 173 -21.55 -4.73 34.90
N ASN A 174 -21.92 -3.68 35.63
CA ASN A 174 -23.20 -3.69 36.35
C ASN A 174 -24.31 -3.89 35.30
N GLN A 175 -25.13 -4.93 35.49
CA GLN A 175 -26.07 -5.51 34.50
C GLN A 175 -27.24 -4.58 34.07
N SER A 176 -27.09 -3.26 34.03
CA SER A 176 -28.24 -2.36 33.86
C SER A 176 -28.15 -1.29 32.75
N GLN A 177 -27.11 -1.21 31.92
CA GLN A 177 -27.14 -0.32 30.75
C GLN A 177 -26.36 -0.91 29.56
N GLY A 178 -27.03 -1.13 28.43
CA GLY A 178 -26.43 -1.50 27.14
C GLY A 178 -25.69 -0.35 26.45
N GLU A 179 -25.41 0.75 27.16
CA GLU A 179 -24.62 1.88 26.68
C GLU A 179 -23.21 1.82 27.27
N ARG A 180 -22.19 1.89 26.41
CA ARG A 180 -20.77 1.91 26.81
C ARG A 180 -20.52 3.01 27.86
N ARG A 181 -19.80 2.66 28.94
CA ARG A 181 -19.39 3.63 29.97
C ARG A 181 -18.57 4.76 29.33
N PRO A 182 -18.82 6.05 29.66
CA PRO A 182 -18.06 7.17 29.09
C PRO A 182 -16.54 7.08 29.30
N SER A 183 -16.07 6.42 30.36
CA SER A 183 -14.64 6.14 30.61
C SER A 183 -14.04 5.23 29.54
N GLN A 184 -14.77 4.18 29.18
CA GLN A 184 -14.36 3.16 28.24
C GLN A 184 -14.20 3.73 26.82
N LYS A 185 -15.18 4.54 26.35
CA LYS A 185 -15.09 5.21 25.05
C LYS A 185 -13.85 6.11 24.92
N LYS A 186 -13.47 6.79 26.01
CA LYS A 186 -12.29 7.67 26.04
C LYS A 186 -10.99 6.87 25.92
N LEU A 187 -10.89 5.76 26.66
CA LEU A 187 -9.70 4.91 26.60
C LEU A 187 -9.56 4.25 25.22
N ILE A 188 -10.65 3.76 24.65
CA ILE A 188 -10.66 3.20 23.28
C ILE A 188 -10.16 4.24 22.27
N GLY A 189 -10.73 5.46 22.27
CA GLY A 189 -10.28 6.52 21.35
C GLY A 189 -8.80 6.89 21.53
N ALA A 190 -8.30 6.92 22.76
CA ALA A 190 -6.88 7.18 23.01
C ALA A 190 -5.99 6.04 22.49
N LEU A 191 -6.40 4.77 22.64
CA LEU A 191 -5.68 3.61 22.13
C LEU A 191 -5.69 3.53 20.60
N GLU A 192 -6.80 3.91 19.95
CA GLU A 192 -6.90 4.02 18.48
C GLU A 192 -5.88 5.04 17.94
N GLU A 193 -5.80 6.22 18.55
CA GLU A 193 -4.84 7.26 18.17
C GLU A 193 -3.38 6.87 18.48
N LEU A 194 -3.13 6.15 19.59
CA LEU A 194 -1.81 5.60 19.91
C LEU A 194 -1.39 4.52 18.92
N THR A 195 -2.29 3.61 18.55
CA THR A 195 -2.02 2.56 17.56
C THR A 195 -1.68 3.17 16.21
N THR A 196 -2.43 4.20 15.80
CA THR A 196 -2.14 4.99 14.59
C THR A 196 -0.77 5.66 14.67
N SER A 197 -0.41 6.19 15.84
CA SER A 197 0.91 6.81 16.05
C SER A 197 2.03 5.79 15.97
N ILE A 198 1.88 4.60 16.58
CA ILE A 198 2.85 3.50 16.51
C ILE A 198 3.05 3.07 15.05
N ARG A 199 1.94 2.84 14.34
CA ARG A 199 1.92 2.47 12.92
C ARG A 199 2.63 3.48 12.04
N ASN A 200 2.54 4.78 12.30
CA ASN A 200 3.06 5.78 11.37
C ASN A 200 4.41 6.39 11.77
N TYR A 201 4.71 6.50 13.07
CA TYR A 201 5.80 7.37 13.57
C TYR A 201 6.78 6.66 14.50
N TYR A 202 6.46 5.46 14.96
CA TYR A 202 7.32 4.66 15.85
C TYR A 202 7.58 3.28 15.22
N PRO A 203 8.36 3.21 14.14
CA PRO A 203 8.69 1.94 13.49
C PRO A 203 9.53 1.01 14.37
N GLU A 204 9.26 -0.31 14.27
CA GLU A 204 10.05 -1.37 14.91
C GLU A 204 10.35 -1.13 16.39
N ILE A 205 9.37 -0.61 17.14
CA ILE A 205 9.50 -0.38 18.59
C ILE A 205 9.17 -1.63 19.38
N PHE A 206 8.15 -2.38 18.95
CA PHE A 206 7.74 -3.61 19.59
C PHE A 206 7.95 -4.78 18.64
N HIS A 207 8.50 -5.87 19.16
CA HIS A 207 8.54 -7.15 18.44
C HIS A 207 7.48 -8.08 19.02
N ASP A 208 7.59 -8.39 20.31
CA ASP A 208 6.62 -9.26 21.00
C ASP A 208 5.57 -8.42 21.74
N VAL A 209 4.29 -8.74 21.56
CA VAL A 209 3.19 -8.13 22.31
C VAL A 209 2.39 -9.21 23.03
N PHE A 210 2.32 -9.16 24.35
CA PHE A 210 1.53 -10.09 25.16
C PHE A 210 0.28 -9.39 25.66
N ILE A 211 -0.89 -9.93 25.35
CA ILE A 211 -2.16 -9.41 25.82
C ILE A 211 -2.75 -10.38 26.83
N ILE A 212 -2.84 -9.95 28.08
CA ILE A 212 -3.39 -10.71 29.19
C ILE A 212 -4.84 -10.26 29.41
N HIS A 213 -5.72 -11.23 29.60
CA HIS A 213 -7.18 -11.01 29.73
C HIS A 213 -7.78 -10.24 28.54
N PRO A 214 -7.56 -10.69 27.29
CA PRO A 214 -7.94 -9.94 26.10
C PRO A 214 -9.40 -9.49 26.11
N SER A 215 -9.62 -8.20 25.84
CA SER A 215 -10.96 -7.66 25.70
C SER A 215 -11.37 -7.58 24.23
N ALA A 216 -12.31 -8.41 23.80
CA ALA A 216 -12.85 -8.35 22.43
C ALA A 216 -13.36 -6.95 22.08
N GLU A 217 -13.89 -6.20 23.05
CA GLU A 217 -14.39 -4.84 22.83
C GLU A 217 -13.27 -3.83 22.50
N TYR A 218 -12.09 -3.98 23.11
CA TYR A 218 -10.96 -3.10 22.80
C TYR A 218 -10.25 -3.56 21.53
N LEU A 219 -10.02 -4.87 21.37
CA LEU A 219 -9.24 -5.38 20.25
C LEU A 219 -9.96 -5.22 18.90
N ALA A 220 -11.29 -5.29 18.87
CA ALA A 220 -12.05 -5.19 17.63
C ALA A 220 -12.03 -3.80 16.96
N THR A 221 -11.62 -2.74 17.67
CA THR A 221 -11.59 -1.37 17.11
C THR A 221 -10.20 -0.85 16.80
N LEU A 222 -9.14 -1.56 17.21
CA LEU A 222 -7.76 -1.14 16.99
C LEU A 222 -7.28 -1.62 15.62
N ASP A 223 -6.88 -0.68 14.76
CA ASP A 223 -6.20 -0.94 13.48
C ASP A 223 -4.73 -1.30 13.71
N ILE A 224 -4.49 -2.50 14.26
CA ILE A 224 -3.15 -3.00 14.59
C ILE A 224 -2.47 -3.52 13.31
N PRO A 225 -1.26 -3.04 12.96
CA PRO A 225 -0.49 -3.55 11.82
C PRO A 225 -0.29 -5.08 11.86
N GLU A 226 -0.43 -5.76 10.73
CA GLU A 226 -0.30 -7.23 10.63
C GLU A 226 1.02 -7.76 11.21
N ARG A 227 2.14 -7.08 10.95
CA ARG A 227 3.45 -7.45 11.52
C ARG A 227 3.50 -7.43 13.05
N LEU A 228 2.73 -6.54 13.70
CA LEU A 228 2.60 -6.55 15.16
C LEU A 228 1.69 -7.69 15.62
N LEU A 229 0.65 -8.02 14.83
CA LEU A 229 -0.23 -9.15 15.11
C LEU A 229 0.47 -10.50 14.99
N GLU A 230 1.40 -10.66 14.03
CA GLU A 230 2.18 -11.90 13.84
C GLU A 230 2.89 -12.36 15.12
N ASN A 231 3.37 -11.41 15.92
CA ASN A 231 4.08 -11.65 17.17
C ASN A 231 3.25 -11.28 18.42
N THR A 232 1.93 -11.14 18.27
CA THR A 232 1.00 -10.89 19.38
C THR A 232 0.50 -12.21 19.97
N ILE A 233 0.70 -12.42 21.27
CA ILE A 233 0.27 -13.61 22.00
C ILE A 233 -0.82 -13.24 23.01
N LEU A 234 -1.99 -13.86 22.87
CA LEU A 234 -3.10 -13.73 23.81
C LEU A 234 -2.94 -14.74 24.95
N LEU A 235 -2.95 -14.28 26.19
CA LEU A 235 -2.82 -15.09 27.39
C LEU A 235 -4.09 -14.99 28.24
N GLU A 236 -4.72 -16.13 28.51
CA GLU A 236 -5.85 -16.20 29.45
C GLU A 236 -5.37 -16.18 30.91
N ASN A 237 -4.20 -16.77 31.19
CA ASN A 237 -3.62 -16.81 32.53
C ASN A 237 -2.32 -16.00 32.58
N PRO A 238 -2.25 -14.94 33.42
CA PRO A 238 -1.03 -14.14 33.59
C PRO A 238 0.21 -14.98 33.95
N ALA A 239 0.03 -16.10 34.64
CA ALA A 239 1.13 -16.95 35.13
C ALA A 239 1.92 -17.64 34.00
N ASP A 240 1.36 -17.74 32.80
CA ASP A 240 2.04 -18.37 31.67
C ASP A 240 3.15 -17.47 31.08
N LEU A 241 3.14 -16.17 31.39
CA LEU A 241 4.12 -15.21 30.87
C LEU A 241 5.55 -15.55 31.32
N ALA A 242 5.75 -16.04 32.54
CA ALA A 242 7.06 -16.44 33.06
C ALA A 242 7.71 -17.59 32.28
N ARG A 243 6.92 -18.40 31.56
CA ARG A 243 7.46 -19.47 30.72
C ARG A 243 8.11 -18.92 29.45
N ILE A 244 7.77 -17.69 29.06
CA ILE A 244 8.20 -17.03 27.83
C ILE A 244 9.25 -15.96 28.11
N LEU A 245 9.02 -15.10 29.12
CA LEU A 245 9.91 -14.00 29.51
C LEU A 245 10.89 -14.36 30.63
N GLY A 246 10.84 -15.60 31.12
CA GLY A 246 11.77 -16.12 32.11
C GLY A 246 11.39 -15.84 33.57
N PRO A 247 12.16 -16.38 34.54
CA PRO A 247 11.84 -16.34 35.97
C PRO A 247 11.97 -14.95 36.61
N GLN A 248 12.55 -13.97 35.91
CA GLN A 248 12.72 -12.59 36.39
C GLN A 248 11.42 -11.77 36.36
N VAL A 249 10.36 -12.27 35.72
CA VAL A 249 9.05 -11.60 35.78
C VAL A 249 8.45 -11.67 37.20
N PRO A 250 7.62 -10.69 37.59
CA PRO A 250 6.98 -10.70 38.91
C PRO A 250 6.13 -11.94 39.19
N THR A 251 5.92 -12.22 40.48
CA THR A 251 5.13 -13.37 40.95
C THR A 251 3.70 -13.41 40.42
N TYR A 252 3.05 -12.26 40.24
CA TYR A 252 1.71 -12.18 39.63
C TYR A 252 1.68 -12.77 38.21
N TYR A 253 2.78 -12.64 37.46
CA TYR A 253 2.92 -13.17 36.10
C TYR A 253 3.60 -14.55 36.07
N GLY A 254 3.60 -15.26 37.20
CA GLY A 254 4.08 -16.64 37.33
C GLY A 254 5.58 -16.80 37.56
N GLY A 255 6.32 -15.69 37.70
CA GLY A 255 7.77 -15.72 37.91
C GLY A 255 8.18 -15.67 39.39
N SER A 256 9.46 -15.42 39.60
CA SER A 256 10.09 -15.27 40.92
C SER A 256 10.76 -13.90 41.12
N GLY A 257 10.55 -12.99 40.17
CA GLY A 257 11.11 -11.65 40.17
C GLY A 257 10.50 -10.73 41.21
N LYS A 258 11.18 -9.59 41.42
CA LYS A 258 10.72 -8.51 42.30
C LYS A 258 9.44 -7.86 41.75
N PRO A 259 8.65 -7.18 42.59
CA PRO A 259 7.54 -6.35 42.12
C PRO A 259 7.98 -5.33 41.05
N LEU A 260 7.10 -5.04 40.09
CA LEU A 260 7.41 -4.10 39.00
C LEU A 260 7.86 -2.73 39.52
N ALA A 261 7.28 -2.24 40.61
CA ALA A 261 7.64 -0.95 41.20
C ALA A 261 9.10 -0.87 41.69
N GLU A 262 9.69 -2.00 42.11
CA GLU A 262 11.08 -2.06 42.55
C GLU A 262 12.07 -2.24 41.40
N SER A 263 11.58 -2.71 40.26
CA SER A 263 12.38 -2.98 39.06
C SER A 263 12.19 -1.91 37.98
N ASP A 264 11.41 -0.87 38.28
CA ASP A 264 11.04 0.18 37.35
C ASP A 264 12.23 1.10 37.05
N CYS A 265 12.67 1.08 35.80
CA CYS A 265 13.76 1.90 35.31
C CYS A 265 13.43 3.40 35.29
N LEU A 266 12.16 3.78 35.46
CA LEU A 266 11.73 5.18 35.57
C LEU A 266 11.98 5.78 36.97
N SER A 267 12.18 4.95 38.00
CA SER A 267 12.29 5.38 39.39
C SER A 267 13.71 5.79 39.84
N SER A 268 14.75 5.46 39.07
CA SER A 268 16.16 5.59 39.47
C SER A 268 16.79 6.98 39.25
N GLY A 269 15.98 8.04 39.16
CA GLY A 269 16.41 9.41 38.82
C GLY A 269 16.94 10.29 39.98
N THR A 270 16.84 9.87 41.24
CA THR A 270 17.36 10.65 42.38
C THR A 270 18.84 10.36 42.66
N LYS A 271 19.72 10.65 41.70
CA LYS A 271 21.15 10.89 42.01
C LYS A 271 21.32 12.36 42.36
N THR A 272 21.36 12.65 43.66
CA THR A 272 21.82 13.92 44.21
C THR A 272 23.25 14.21 43.74
N TYR A 273 23.43 15.22 42.90
CA TYR A 273 24.73 15.84 42.69
C TYR A 273 25.01 16.79 43.88
N PRO A 274 26.23 16.79 44.45
CA PRO A 274 26.57 17.72 45.52
C PRO A 274 26.60 19.15 44.97
N ALA A 275 25.98 20.06 45.73
CA ALA A 275 26.00 21.48 45.47
C ALA A 275 27.43 22.04 45.64
N SER A 276 27.91 22.76 44.64
CA SER A 276 28.94 23.77 44.81
C SER A 276 28.70 24.94 43.86
N ASP A 277 28.34 26.05 44.50
CA ASP A 277 28.78 27.42 44.24
C ASP A 277 28.22 28.18 43.02
N ILE A 278 27.19 28.94 43.36
CA ILE A 278 26.74 30.17 42.71
C ILE A 278 27.83 31.23 42.88
N GLU A 279 28.38 31.73 41.77
CA GLU A 279 28.90 33.10 41.70
C GLU A 279 28.25 33.87 40.55
N THR A 280 27.47 34.86 40.95
CA THR A 280 26.93 36.00 40.22
C THR A 280 28.01 36.84 39.55
N SER A 281 27.81 37.24 38.29
CA SER A 281 27.92 38.66 37.90
C SER A 281 27.23 38.92 36.55
N ALA A 282 26.61 40.09 36.47
CA ALA A 282 25.75 40.55 35.40
C ALA A 282 26.43 41.64 34.55
N GLN A 283 25.77 41.96 33.42
CA GLN A 283 25.92 43.14 32.55
C GLN A 283 27.07 43.02 31.52
N LYS A 284 26.95 43.44 30.25
CA LYS A 284 26.18 44.55 29.65
C LYS A 284 26.16 44.42 28.11
N ALA A 285 25.16 45.02 27.47
CA ALA A 285 24.99 45.14 26.02
C ALA A 285 25.91 46.22 25.41
N GLU A 286 26.29 46.08 24.13
CA GLU A 286 26.24 47.12 23.06
C GLU A 286 26.86 46.61 21.73
N THR A 287 26.09 46.74 20.64
CA THR A 287 26.49 46.77 19.21
C THR A 287 26.96 48.19 18.81
N PRO A 288 27.32 48.55 17.55
CA PRO A 288 27.61 47.79 16.30
C PRO A 288 28.90 48.24 15.55
N ASP A 289 29.19 47.62 14.40
CA ASP A 289 29.37 48.27 13.09
C ASP A 289 30.65 47.93 12.27
N SER A 290 30.44 47.95 10.94
CA SER A 290 31.39 48.02 9.81
C SER A 290 31.99 46.74 9.19
N LYS A 291 31.35 46.30 8.10
CA LYS A 291 31.98 45.80 6.84
C LYS A 291 32.30 47.02 5.94
N PRO A 292 32.86 46.87 4.71
CA PRO A 292 33.79 45.87 4.13
C PRO A 292 34.95 46.55 3.36
N LYS A 293 35.88 45.80 2.74
CA LYS A 293 36.43 46.16 1.42
C LYS A 293 37.14 45.03 0.67
N GLU A 294 36.91 45.08 -0.64
CA GLU A 294 37.35 44.27 -1.79
C GLU A 294 38.86 44.05 -1.93
N ALA A 295 39.24 42.97 -2.65
CA ALA A 295 40.05 43.10 -3.87
C ALA A 295 39.96 41.81 -4.72
N THR A 296 39.46 42.00 -5.94
CA THR A 296 39.45 41.13 -7.11
C THR A 296 40.86 41.00 -7.72
N LEU A 297 41.15 39.89 -8.40
CA LEU A 297 42.04 39.89 -9.58
C LEU A 297 41.73 38.69 -10.48
N GLU A 298 41.40 39.03 -11.72
CA GLU A 298 41.07 38.18 -12.85
C GLU A 298 42.32 37.59 -13.53
N GLY A 299 42.10 36.56 -14.36
CA GLY A 299 43.05 36.11 -15.38
C GLY A 299 42.55 34.89 -16.16
N GLU A 300 41.77 35.11 -17.23
CA GLU A 300 41.63 34.18 -18.37
C GLU A 300 42.99 34.09 -19.14
N VAL A 301 43.30 33.06 -19.95
CA VAL A 301 42.99 33.01 -21.41
C VAL A 301 43.72 31.81 -22.09
N ILE A 302 42.97 31.02 -22.90
CA ILE A 302 43.27 30.30 -24.18
C ILE A 302 44.05 28.93 -24.29
N ALA A 303 43.26 27.91 -24.70
CA ALA A 303 43.31 26.95 -25.84
C ALA A 303 44.58 26.22 -26.39
N ALA A 304 44.39 24.89 -26.50
CA ALA A 304 44.60 23.95 -27.64
C ALA A 304 46.01 23.64 -28.25
N SER A 305 46.42 22.36 -28.23
CA SER A 305 46.51 21.42 -29.40
C SER A 305 47.45 20.20 -29.18
N THR A 306 46.89 18.99 -29.42
CA THR A 306 47.38 17.79 -30.17
C THR A 306 48.89 17.54 -30.40
N THR A 307 49.50 16.34 -30.23
CA THR A 307 49.28 15.06 -30.99
C THR A 307 50.17 13.89 -30.49
N ASN A 308 49.64 12.64 -30.62
CA ASN A 308 50.23 11.31 -30.99
C ASN A 308 51.37 10.67 -30.14
N SER A 309 51.49 9.34 -29.94
CA SER A 309 50.94 8.10 -30.55
C SER A 309 51.33 6.87 -29.70
N GLY A 310 50.58 5.74 -29.78
CA GLY A 310 51.10 4.42 -29.39
C GLY A 310 50.04 3.35 -29.10
N THR A 311 49.80 2.49 -30.07
CA THR A 311 48.81 1.38 -30.16
C THR A 311 49.15 0.16 -29.28
N GLU A 312 48.15 -0.50 -28.69
CA GLU A 312 48.05 -1.97 -28.65
C GLU A 312 46.62 -2.43 -28.27
N LEU A 313 46.08 -3.33 -29.10
CA LEU A 313 44.72 -3.88 -29.03
C LEU A 313 44.61 -4.97 -27.95
N SER A 314 43.60 -4.86 -27.08
CA SER A 314 42.96 -6.02 -26.45
C SER A 314 41.45 -5.86 -26.56
N VAL A 315 40.82 -6.68 -27.40
CA VAL A 315 39.36 -6.76 -27.55
C VAL A 315 38.81 -7.44 -26.29
N ALA A 316 38.43 -6.63 -25.30
CA ALA A 316 37.44 -7.02 -24.32
C ALA A 316 36.07 -6.83 -24.98
N VAL A 317 35.30 -7.91 -25.10
CA VAL A 317 33.88 -7.80 -25.41
C VAL A 317 33.24 -7.15 -24.20
N GLU A 318 33.14 -5.82 -24.24
CA GLU A 318 32.25 -5.07 -23.35
C GLU A 318 30.84 -5.53 -23.70
N LEU A 319 30.27 -6.35 -22.81
CA LEU A 319 28.83 -6.52 -22.72
C LEU A 319 28.27 -5.13 -22.41
N GLU A 320 27.88 -4.40 -23.47
CA GLU A 320 27.05 -3.21 -23.35
C GLU A 320 25.87 -3.60 -22.47
N HIS A 321 25.89 -3.14 -21.22
CA HIS A 321 24.72 -3.15 -20.36
C HIS A 321 23.76 -2.17 -21.02
N GLN A 322 22.87 -2.67 -21.89
CA GLN A 322 21.74 -1.86 -22.35
C GLN A 322 21.00 -1.41 -21.10
N GLU A 323 20.98 -0.10 -20.86
CA GLU A 323 20.20 0.47 -19.77
C GLU A 323 18.74 0.01 -19.94
N PRO A 324 18.08 -0.44 -18.85
CA PRO A 324 16.71 -0.93 -18.91
C PRO A 324 15.79 0.10 -19.57
N ARG A 325 15.03 -0.33 -20.58
CA ARG A 325 14.12 0.57 -21.28
C ARG A 325 12.85 0.76 -20.46
N LEU A 326 12.82 1.86 -19.71
CA LEU A 326 11.65 2.29 -18.93
C LEU A 326 10.72 3.16 -19.78
N ILE A 327 9.46 2.75 -19.90
CA ILE A 327 8.38 3.49 -20.58
C ILE A 327 7.25 3.73 -19.57
N TYR A 328 6.65 4.91 -19.57
CA TYR A 328 5.51 5.24 -18.71
C TYR A 328 4.49 6.11 -19.47
N SER A 329 3.27 6.20 -18.93
CA SER A 329 2.20 6.99 -19.50
C SER A 329 2.37 8.47 -19.19
N GLU A 330 2.31 9.34 -20.20
CA GLU A 330 2.30 10.79 -19.98
C GLU A 330 1.05 11.27 -19.24
N THR A 331 -0.08 10.57 -19.40
CA THR A 331 -1.34 10.88 -18.71
C THR A 331 -1.24 10.65 -17.21
N ILE A 332 -0.55 9.59 -16.79
CA ILE A 332 -0.35 9.25 -15.37
C ILE A 332 0.84 10.03 -14.80
N GLY A 333 1.88 10.26 -15.61
CA GLY A 333 3.14 10.85 -15.19
C GLY A 333 4.22 9.80 -14.86
N PRO A 334 5.42 10.25 -14.46
CA PRO A 334 6.54 9.35 -14.17
C PRO A 334 6.21 8.38 -13.02
N PRO A 335 6.73 7.14 -13.06
CA PRO A 335 6.43 6.15 -12.03
C PRO A 335 6.95 6.65 -10.68
N SER A 336 6.06 6.71 -9.69
CA SER A 336 6.43 7.06 -8.31
C SER A 336 7.38 6.03 -7.69
N VAL A 337 7.34 4.80 -8.19
CA VAL A 337 8.07 3.64 -7.69
C VAL A 337 8.39 2.70 -8.86
N VAL A 338 9.63 2.20 -8.93
CA VAL A 338 10.04 1.15 -9.87
C VAL A 338 10.47 -0.07 -9.05
N PHE A 339 9.95 -1.23 -9.42
CA PHE A 339 10.17 -2.51 -8.74
C PHE A 339 11.32 -3.26 -9.41
N ASP A 340 12.13 -3.96 -8.63
CA ASP A 340 13.10 -4.91 -9.17
C ASP A 340 12.34 -6.16 -9.64
N PRO A 341 12.48 -6.59 -10.91
CA PRO A 341 11.85 -7.80 -11.41
C PRO A 341 12.18 -9.06 -10.59
N ASP A 342 13.37 -9.15 -10.00
CA ASP A 342 13.79 -10.31 -9.21
C ASP A 342 13.05 -10.36 -7.87
N ASP A 343 12.78 -9.21 -7.24
CA ASP A 343 12.03 -9.11 -5.98
C ASP A 343 10.58 -9.64 -6.15
N LEU A 344 9.95 -9.34 -7.28
CA LEU A 344 8.57 -9.75 -7.57
C LEU A 344 8.43 -11.22 -7.95
N GLN A 345 9.51 -11.88 -8.41
CA GLN A 345 9.45 -13.30 -8.75
C GLN A 345 9.21 -14.17 -7.53
N THR A 346 9.82 -13.81 -6.40
CA THR A 346 9.71 -14.52 -5.12
C THR A 346 8.59 -14.03 -4.21
N ALA A 347 7.92 -12.94 -4.57
CA ALA A 347 6.84 -12.37 -3.77
C ALA A 347 5.60 -13.28 -3.74
N ASP A 348 4.84 -13.18 -2.66
CA ASP A 348 3.63 -13.98 -2.43
C ASP A 348 2.57 -13.69 -3.49
N ASP A 349 2.13 -14.75 -4.16
CA ASP A 349 1.14 -14.66 -5.24
C ASP A 349 -0.27 -14.52 -4.66
N VAL A 350 -0.96 -13.46 -5.06
CA VAL A 350 -2.35 -13.17 -4.65
C VAL A 350 -3.30 -14.18 -5.29
N CYS A 351 -3.00 -14.61 -6.53
CA CYS A 351 -3.86 -15.47 -7.34
C CYS A 351 -3.05 -16.65 -7.91
N PRO A 352 -2.61 -17.60 -7.06
CA PRO A 352 -1.75 -18.69 -7.48
C PRO A 352 -2.41 -19.54 -8.57
N GLY A 353 -1.68 -19.76 -9.67
CA GLY A 353 -2.15 -20.55 -10.82
C GLY A 353 -2.85 -19.77 -11.93
N LYS A 354 -3.00 -18.43 -11.81
CA LYS A 354 -3.43 -17.58 -12.94
C LYS A 354 -2.41 -17.67 -14.07
N MET A 355 -2.86 -17.98 -15.29
CA MET A 355 -2.02 -17.94 -16.48
C MET A 355 -1.88 -16.49 -16.99
N GLY A 356 -0.70 -16.11 -17.46
CA GLY A 356 -0.41 -14.77 -17.98
C GLY A 356 0.15 -13.82 -16.92
N ALA A 357 -0.51 -12.68 -16.72
CA ALA A 357 -0.06 -11.67 -15.75
C ALA A 357 -0.14 -12.21 -14.30
N ARG A 358 0.93 -12.01 -13.54
CA ARG A 358 1.01 -12.35 -12.12
C ARG A 358 0.55 -11.16 -11.28
N LEU A 359 -0.03 -11.46 -10.12
CA LEU A 359 -0.43 -10.46 -9.13
C LEU A 359 0.21 -10.85 -7.80
N VAL A 360 1.10 -10.02 -7.27
CA VAL A 360 1.87 -10.31 -6.06
C VAL A 360 1.73 -9.21 -5.02
N PHE A 361 1.86 -9.56 -3.74
CA PHE A 361 1.94 -8.57 -2.67
C PHE A 361 3.31 -7.88 -2.67
N ALA A 362 3.31 -6.55 -2.65
CA ALA A 362 4.50 -5.77 -2.34
C ALA A 362 4.63 -5.47 -0.83
N ASP A 363 3.49 -5.43 -0.14
CA ASP A 363 3.30 -5.32 1.31
C ASP A 363 1.83 -5.67 1.66
N SER A 364 1.41 -5.35 2.89
CA SER A 364 0.05 -5.57 3.41
C SER A 364 -1.08 -4.81 2.67
N ASP A 365 -0.76 -3.74 1.96
CA ASP A 365 -1.71 -2.77 1.42
C ASP A 365 -1.49 -2.44 -0.06
N THR A 366 -0.53 -3.09 -0.72
CA THR A 366 -0.12 -2.86 -2.10
C THR A 366 0.07 -4.18 -2.83
N VAL A 367 -0.55 -4.28 -4.00
CA VAL A 367 -0.34 -5.38 -4.95
C VAL A 367 0.28 -4.86 -6.24
N VAL A 368 1.05 -5.72 -6.90
CA VAL A 368 1.68 -5.44 -8.18
C VAL A 368 1.22 -6.47 -9.20
N LYS A 369 0.53 -6.01 -10.23
CA LYS A 369 0.21 -6.79 -11.42
C LYS A 369 1.36 -6.62 -12.42
N PHE A 370 1.98 -7.71 -12.85
CA PHE A 370 3.07 -7.63 -13.83
C PHE A 370 3.09 -8.79 -14.83
N GLY A 371 3.63 -8.53 -16.01
CA GLY A 371 3.78 -9.52 -17.08
C GLY A 371 3.77 -8.91 -18.48
N HIS A 372 4.07 -9.72 -19.50
CA HIS A 372 4.12 -9.27 -20.89
C HIS A 372 2.76 -8.81 -21.45
N GLY A 373 1.65 -9.28 -20.87
CA GLY A 373 0.30 -8.86 -21.25
C GLY A 373 -0.21 -7.61 -20.52
N VAL A 374 0.52 -7.11 -19.51
CA VAL A 374 0.12 -5.95 -18.72
C VAL A 374 0.47 -4.68 -19.48
N ARG A 375 -0.49 -3.75 -19.61
CA ARG A 375 -0.36 -2.56 -20.47
C ARG A 375 -0.64 -1.29 -19.70
N LEU A 376 -0.04 -0.19 -20.14
CA LEU A 376 -0.30 1.13 -19.56
C LEU A 376 -1.76 1.57 -19.73
N ALA A 377 -2.44 1.13 -20.80
CA ALA A 377 -3.86 1.41 -21.02
C ALA A 377 -4.77 0.94 -19.86
N GLU A 378 -4.42 -0.17 -19.19
CA GLU A 378 -5.13 -0.65 -18.00
C GLU A 378 -4.96 0.34 -16.82
N ALA A 379 -3.74 0.82 -16.61
CA ALA A 379 -3.46 1.81 -15.58
C ALA A 379 -4.10 3.17 -15.90
N GLU A 380 -4.17 3.55 -17.18
CA GLU A 380 -4.83 4.78 -17.63
C GLU A 380 -6.33 4.71 -17.44
N ALA A 381 -6.97 3.56 -17.71
CA ALA A 381 -8.38 3.33 -17.38
C ALA A 381 -8.63 3.49 -15.88
N LEU A 382 -7.81 2.84 -15.04
CA LEU A 382 -7.90 2.94 -13.59
C LEU A 382 -7.70 4.38 -13.10
N HIS A 383 -6.74 5.10 -13.69
CA HIS A 383 -6.47 6.51 -13.39
C HIS A 383 -7.64 7.42 -13.79
N LEU A 384 -8.20 7.22 -14.98
CA LEU A 384 -9.34 7.99 -15.49
C LEU A 384 -10.56 7.84 -14.57
N VAL A 385 -10.87 6.61 -14.17
CA VAL A 385 -12.05 6.32 -13.33
C VAL A 385 -11.85 6.83 -11.92
N SER A 386 -10.68 6.59 -11.31
CA SER A 386 -10.39 7.04 -9.94
C SER A 386 -10.35 8.56 -9.78
N THR A 387 -10.05 9.32 -10.85
CA THR A 387 -9.96 10.79 -10.79
C THR A 387 -11.26 11.50 -11.15
N ARG A 388 -12.10 10.90 -12.01
CA ARG A 388 -13.31 11.55 -12.54
C ARG A 388 -14.62 11.05 -11.96
N MET A 389 -14.62 9.89 -11.30
CA MET A 389 -15.86 9.22 -10.88
C MET A 389 -15.87 8.86 -9.40
N SER A 390 -17.05 8.50 -8.92
CA SER A 390 -17.26 7.95 -7.57
C SER A 390 -17.19 6.43 -7.51
N ILE A 391 -16.75 5.80 -8.60
CA ILE A 391 -16.59 4.34 -8.71
C ILE A 391 -15.45 3.91 -7.79
N ALA A 392 -15.71 2.95 -6.91
CA ALA A 392 -14.66 2.39 -6.07
C ALA A 392 -13.80 1.45 -6.92
N VAL A 393 -12.50 1.76 -6.96
CA VAL A 393 -11.46 1.02 -7.68
C VAL A 393 -10.18 1.02 -6.85
N PRO A 394 -9.23 0.09 -7.09
CA PRO A 394 -7.90 0.17 -6.50
C PRO A 394 -7.24 1.51 -6.77
N LYS A 395 -6.61 2.09 -5.74
CA LYS A 395 -5.83 3.31 -5.90
C LYS A 395 -4.55 2.99 -6.66
N LEU A 396 -4.40 3.55 -7.85
CA LEU A 396 -3.17 3.45 -8.62
C LEU A 396 -2.00 4.12 -7.86
N ILE A 397 -0.89 3.40 -7.73
CA ILE A 397 0.35 3.87 -7.06
C ILE A 397 1.44 4.13 -8.10
N SER A 398 1.64 3.20 -9.03
CA SER A 398 2.62 3.36 -10.11
C SER A 398 2.30 2.45 -11.30
N ALA A 399 2.63 2.89 -12.51
CA ALA A 399 2.54 2.06 -13.71
C ALA A 399 3.67 2.40 -14.69
N TYR A 400 4.30 1.37 -15.24
CA TYR A 400 5.39 1.50 -16.21
C TYR A 400 5.61 0.18 -16.95
N VAL A 401 6.36 0.23 -18.05
CA VAL A 401 6.88 -0.92 -18.77
C VAL A 401 8.39 -0.90 -18.64
N LEU A 402 8.98 -2.01 -18.18
CA LEU A 402 10.41 -2.21 -18.07
C LEU A 402 10.80 -3.41 -18.94
N ASP A 403 11.62 -3.17 -19.96
CA ASP A 403 12.12 -4.20 -20.89
C ASP A 403 11.01 -5.09 -21.49
N GLY A 404 9.87 -4.47 -21.81
CA GLY A 404 8.72 -5.15 -22.42
C GLY A 404 7.83 -5.93 -21.44
N VAL A 405 8.06 -5.80 -20.13
CA VAL A 405 7.17 -6.29 -19.08
C VAL A 405 6.41 -5.09 -18.50
N GLY A 406 5.08 -5.16 -18.48
CA GLY A 406 4.26 -4.14 -17.84
C GLY A 406 4.14 -4.38 -16.35
N TYR A 407 4.06 -3.29 -15.57
CA TYR A 407 3.90 -3.28 -14.13
C TYR A 407 2.83 -2.27 -13.75
N ILE A 408 1.87 -2.68 -12.91
CA ILE A 408 0.84 -1.83 -12.32
C ILE A 408 0.80 -2.11 -10.83
N ALA A 409 1.25 -1.15 -10.03
CA ALA A 409 1.16 -1.17 -8.59
C ALA A 409 -0.07 -0.38 -8.13
N MET A 410 -0.87 -0.97 -7.26
CA MET A 410 -2.14 -0.41 -6.78
C MET A 410 -2.45 -0.88 -5.36
N SER A 411 -3.37 -0.17 -4.68
CA SER A 411 -3.80 -0.59 -3.35
C SER A 411 -4.43 -1.99 -3.39
N TYR A 412 -4.16 -2.77 -2.36
CA TYR A 412 -4.91 -3.99 -2.10
C TYR A 412 -6.29 -3.63 -1.55
N GLU A 413 -7.33 -4.25 -2.10
CA GLU A 413 -8.71 -3.97 -1.75
C GLU A 413 -9.23 -5.05 -0.80
N MET A 414 -9.17 -4.74 0.49
CA MET A 414 -9.69 -5.60 1.56
C MET A 414 -11.21 -5.77 1.41
N GLY A 415 -11.62 -6.98 1.05
CA GLY A 415 -13.04 -7.32 0.89
C GLY A 415 -13.24 -8.80 0.61
N GLU A 416 -14.50 -9.16 0.44
CA GLU A 416 -14.93 -10.51 0.10
C GLU A 416 -15.18 -10.62 -1.41
N PRO A 417 -14.75 -11.71 -2.08
CA PRO A 417 -15.13 -11.96 -3.46
C PRO A 417 -16.66 -11.90 -3.63
N PHE A 418 -17.14 -11.25 -4.68
CA PHE A 418 -18.56 -11.00 -4.89
C PHE A 418 -19.41 -12.29 -4.83
N GLU A 419 -18.89 -13.40 -5.36
CA GLU A 419 -19.58 -14.69 -5.34
C GLU A 419 -19.91 -15.18 -3.93
N HIS A 420 -18.94 -15.08 -3.01
CA HIS A 420 -19.12 -15.48 -1.61
C HIS A 420 -20.03 -14.51 -0.85
N TYR A 421 -19.84 -13.20 -1.07
CA TYR A 421 -20.69 -12.18 -0.48
C TYR A 421 -22.16 -12.38 -0.87
N TRP A 422 -22.40 -12.69 -2.15
CA TRP A 422 -23.74 -12.86 -2.69
C TRP A 422 -24.53 -13.98 -2.00
N ASP A 423 -23.88 -15.10 -1.67
CA ASP A 423 -24.52 -16.26 -1.04
C ASP A 423 -25.04 -16.00 0.37
N ARG A 424 -24.32 -15.17 1.13
CA ARG A 424 -24.70 -14.83 2.52
C ARG A 424 -25.51 -13.53 2.61
N ALA A 425 -25.47 -12.68 1.59
CA ALA A 425 -26.16 -11.41 1.57
C ALA A 425 -27.68 -11.58 1.56
N SER A 426 -28.37 -10.72 2.30
CA SER A 426 -29.83 -10.61 2.22
C SER A 426 -30.27 -10.06 0.86
N GLU A 427 -31.52 -10.30 0.48
CA GLU A 427 -32.10 -9.74 -0.74
C GLU A 427 -31.98 -8.20 -0.81
N LYS A 428 -32.08 -7.53 0.34
CA LYS A 428 -31.91 -6.08 0.43
C LYS A 428 -30.47 -5.65 0.12
N GLU A 429 -29.48 -6.39 0.62
CA GLU A 429 -28.07 -6.13 0.34
C GLU A 429 -27.73 -6.43 -1.12
N GLN A 430 -28.18 -7.57 -1.64
CA GLN A 430 -28.06 -7.93 -3.05
C GLN A 430 -28.62 -6.83 -3.98
N ASN A 431 -29.81 -6.32 -3.67
CA ASN A 431 -30.41 -5.23 -4.44
C ASN A 431 -29.60 -3.92 -4.36
N ARG A 432 -28.98 -3.61 -3.21
CA ARG A 432 -28.08 -2.44 -3.09
C ARG A 432 -26.83 -2.60 -3.96
N ILE A 433 -26.25 -3.79 -3.97
CA ILE A 433 -25.08 -4.07 -4.82
C ILE A 433 -25.42 -3.88 -6.30
N LEU A 434 -26.56 -4.43 -6.75
CA LEU A 434 -27.00 -4.25 -8.14
C LEU A 434 -27.27 -2.77 -8.48
N GLN A 435 -27.84 -2.01 -7.55
CA GLN A 435 -28.02 -0.56 -7.72
C GLN A 435 -26.67 0.19 -7.82
N GLN A 436 -25.67 -0.22 -7.05
CA GLN A 436 -24.34 0.38 -7.11
C GLN A 436 -23.66 0.07 -8.45
N LEU A 437 -23.70 -1.18 -8.91
CA LEU A 437 -23.22 -1.57 -10.24
C LEU A 437 -23.91 -0.78 -11.35
N HIS A 438 -25.24 -0.59 -11.25
CA HIS A 438 -25.99 0.22 -12.20
C HIS A 438 -25.50 1.67 -12.23
N GLY A 439 -25.25 2.24 -11.05
CA GLY A 439 -24.67 3.57 -10.91
C GLY A 439 -23.26 3.67 -11.49
N TYR A 440 -22.46 2.61 -11.39
CA TYR A 440 -21.11 2.56 -11.98
C TYR A 440 -21.16 2.49 -13.50
N VAL A 441 -21.98 1.61 -14.07
CA VAL A 441 -22.17 1.53 -15.53
C VAL A 441 -22.71 2.85 -16.09
N SER A 442 -23.63 3.51 -15.38
CA SER A 442 -24.15 4.81 -15.78
C SER A 442 -23.05 5.88 -15.81
N GLN A 443 -22.22 5.96 -14.77
CA GLN A 443 -21.07 6.89 -14.72
C GLN A 443 -20.04 6.61 -15.82
N LEU A 444 -19.72 5.35 -16.10
CA LEU A 444 -18.83 4.99 -17.21
C LEU A 444 -19.38 5.52 -18.54
N ARG A 445 -20.68 5.35 -18.77
CA ARG A 445 -21.37 5.80 -19.98
C ARG A 445 -21.49 7.32 -20.13
N GLU A 446 -21.21 8.11 -19.09
CA GLU A 446 -21.13 9.57 -19.19
C GLU A 446 -19.86 10.04 -19.91
N ILE A 447 -18.82 9.20 -19.99
CA ILE A 447 -17.63 9.49 -20.78
C ILE A 447 -17.81 8.93 -22.18
N GLU A 448 -18.17 9.80 -23.11
CA GLU A 448 -18.23 9.48 -24.54
C GLU A 448 -16.82 9.50 -25.16
N GLY A 449 -16.60 8.61 -26.12
CA GLY A 449 -15.33 8.50 -26.85
C GLY A 449 -15.47 8.92 -28.31
N ASP A 450 -14.40 9.48 -28.86
CA ASP A 450 -14.33 9.86 -30.29
C ASP A 450 -13.99 8.68 -31.21
N SER A 451 -13.58 7.55 -30.65
CA SER A 451 -13.20 6.35 -31.39
C SER A 451 -13.41 5.08 -30.56
N ILE A 452 -13.57 3.94 -31.23
CA ILE A 452 -13.71 2.61 -30.63
C ILE A 452 -12.33 1.95 -30.58
N GLY A 453 -11.90 1.53 -29.38
CA GLY A 453 -10.57 0.99 -29.14
C GLY A 453 -10.19 1.02 -27.66
N GLY A 454 -8.95 0.65 -27.37
CA GLY A 454 -8.39 0.77 -26.03
C GLY A 454 -8.22 2.24 -25.60
N ILE A 455 -8.04 2.46 -24.31
CA ILE A 455 -7.74 3.80 -23.77
C ILE A 455 -6.50 4.39 -24.45
N GLY A 456 -6.50 5.71 -24.66
CA GLY A 456 -5.39 6.42 -25.29
C GLY A 456 -5.33 6.30 -26.82
N GLY A 457 -6.36 5.74 -27.46
CA GLY A 457 -6.36 5.48 -28.90
C GLY A 457 -5.60 4.20 -29.26
N GLU A 458 -5.50 3.26 -28.32
CA GLU A 458 -4.91 1.95 -28.55
C GLU A 458 -5.84 1.07 -29.40
N PRO A 459 -5.30 0.03 -30.06
CA PRO A 459 -6.10 -0.97 -30.75
C PRO A 459 -7.12 -1.66 -29.83
N CYS A 460 -8.19 -2.20 -30.43
CA CYS A 460 -9.19 -3.01 -29.77
C CYS A 460 -8.56 -4.21 -29.05
N ARG A 461 -9.01 -4.45 -27.81
CA ARG A 461 -8.58 -5.58 -26.97
C ARG A 461 -9.78 -6.40 -26.55
N ASP A 462 -9.89 -7.57 -27.18
CA ASP A 462 -10.84 -8.64 -26.86
C ASP A 462 -10.35 -9.90 -27.60
N GLY A 463 -10.75 -11.09 -27.14
CA GLY A 463 -10.39 -12.35 -27.81
C GLY A 463 -10.83 -12.42 -29.28
N ILE A 464 -11.82 -11.64 -29.72
CA ILE A 464 -12.18 -11.49 -31.14
C ILE A 464 -11.00 -10.96 -31.98
N PHE A 465 -10.18 -10.09 -31.40
CA PHE A 465 -9.07 -9.40 -32.07
C PHE A 465 -7.72 -10.09 -31.90
N GLU A 466 -7.70 -11.30 -31.33
CA GLU A 466 -6.47 -12.05 -31.00
C GLU A 466 -6.36 -13.39 -31.74
N ALA A 467 -7.23 -13.66 -32.70
CA ALA A 467 -7.31 -14.94 -33.39
C ALA A 467 -6.85 -14.89 -34.86
N GLY A 468 -6.08 -13.88 -35.23
CA GLY A 468 -5.48 -13.79 -36.56
C GLY A 468 -4.68 -15.06 -36.89
N TYR A 469 -4.79 -15.53 -38.14
CA TYR A 469 -4.20 -16.79 -38.56
C TYR A 469 -2.66 -16.77 -38.43
N GLY A 470 -2.12 -17.76 -37.73
CA GLY A 470 -0.68 -17.85 -37.51
C GLY A 470 -0.25 -17.01 -36.31
N ASP A 471 0.66 -16.06 -36.54
CA ASP A 471 1.15 -15.18 -35.49
C ASP A 471 0.20 -14.01 -35.27
N HIS A 472 -0.71 -14.17 -34.31
CA HIS A 472 -1.70 -13.16 -33.93
C HIS A 472 -1.10 -11.78 -33.59
N THR A 473 0.20 -11.68 -33.28
CA THR A 473 0.83 -10.40 -32.91
C THR A 473 1.06 -9.48 -34.11
N GLN A 474 0.92 -10.02 -35.33
CA GLN A 474 1.03 -9.27 -36.59
C GLN A 474 -0.25 -8.50 -36.94
N TYR A 475 -1.34 -8.78 -36.23
CA TYR A 475 -2.65 -8.18 -36.48
C TYR A 475 -2.92 -7.07 -35.47
N SER A 476 -3.52 -5.98 -35.94
CA SER A 476 -3.93 -4.85 -35.10
C SER A 476 -5.22 -4.27 -35.64
N TYR A 477 -6.19 -4.08 -34.76
CA TYR A 477 -7.54 -3.64 -35.11
C TYR A 477 -7.87 -2.35 -34.38
N GLY A 478 -8.17 -1.30 -35.13
CA GLY A 478 -8.50 0.01 -34.57
C GLY A 478 -7.28 0.84 -34.13
N PRO A 479 -7.51 1.99 -33.47
CA PRO A 479 -8.82 2.51 -33.09
C PRO A 479 -9.68 2.91 -34.30
N TYR A 480 -10.99 2.84 -34.17
CA TYR A 480 -11.96 3.11 -35.24
C TYR A 480 -12.75 4.38 -34.97
N PRO A 481 -12.85 5.35 -35.90
CA PRO A 481 -13.55 6.61 -35.65
C PRO A 481 -15.08 6.49 -35.60
N SER A 482 -15.66 5.33 -35.93
CA SER A 482 -17.11 5.13 -35.95
C SER A 482 -17.49 3.67 -35.78
N GLU A 483 -18.74 3.41 -35.35
CA GLU A 483 -19.29 2.05 -35.29
C GLU A 483 -19.27 1.36 -36.67
N GLU A 484 -19.51 2.09 -37.76
CA GLU A 484 -19.44 1.53 -39.12
C GLU A 484 -18.03 1.01 -39.46
N SER A 485 -17.00 1.81 -39.19
CA SER A 485 -15.61 1.38 -39.43
C SER A 485 -15.16 0.27 -38.47
N PHE A 486 -15.66 0.29 -37.23
CA PHE A 486 -15.47 -0.80 -36.27
C PHE A 486 -16.10 -2.12 -36.74
N ASN A 487 -17.31 -2.07 -37.30
CA ASN A 487 -17.97 -3.25 -37.85
C ASN A 487 -17.19 -3.86 -39.03
N GLU A 488 -16.62 -3.04 -39.90
CA GLU A 488 -15.68 -3.53 -40.93
C GLU A 488 -14.42 -4.12 -40.31
N GLY A 489 -13.94 -3.57 -39.19
CA GLY A 489 -12.87 -4.13 -38.38
C GLY A 489 -13.18 -5.52 -37.84
N LEU A 490 -14.39 -5.74 -37.31
CA LEU A 490 -14.87 -7.06 -36.88
C LEU A 490 -14.94 -8.06 -38.04
N VAL A 491 -15.43 -7.61 -39.21
CA VAL A 491 -15.41 -8.42 -40.43
C VAL A 491 -13.99 -8.76 -40.85
N GLN A 492 -13.06 -7.81 -40.76
CA GLN A 492 -11.66 -8.04 -41.07
C GLN A 492 -11.03 -9.06 -40.10
N ALA A 493 -11.29 -8.95 -38.80
CA ALA A 493 -10.83 -9.91 -37.81
C ALA A 493 -11.35 -11.33 -38.08
N LEU A 494 -12.63 -11.45 -38.48
CA LEU A 494 -13.16 -12.73 -38.96
C LEU A 494 -12.35 -13.21 -40.17
N ARG A 495 -12.15 -12.41 -41.21
CA ARG A 495 -11.41 -12.86 -42.40
C ARG A 495 -9.97 -13.29 -42.07
N ASP A 496 -9.30 -12.51 -41.23
CA ASP A 496 -7.90 -12.71 -40.86
C ASP A 496 -7.65 -13.98 -40.06
N ARG A 497 -8.66 -14.52 -39.39
CA ARG A 497 -8.57 -15.83 -38.71
C ARG A 497 -8.36 -16.99 -39.67
N LEU A 498 -8.72 -16.81 -40.95
CA LEU A 498 -8.70 -17.88 -41.93
C LEU A 498 -7.34 -17.92 -42.67
N PRO A 499 -6.82 -19.13 -42.97
CA PRO A 499 -5.67 -19.26 -43.85
C PRO A 499 -5.95 -18.66 -45.24
N GLN A 500 -4.92 -18.09 -45.87
CA GLN A 500 -5.03 -17.49 -47.20
C GLN A 500 -5.57 -18.47 -48.26
N GLN A 501 -5.27 -19.76 -48.13
CA GLN A 501 -5.76 -20.82 -49.03
C GLN A 501 -7.28 -21.01 -48.94
N VAL A 502 -7.86 -20.83 -47.74
CA VAL A 502 -9.32 -20.90 -47.55
C VAL A 502 -9.95 -19.70 -48.25
N LEU A 503 -9.43 -18.50 -48.02
CA LEU A 503 -9.95 -17.25 -48.61
C LEU A 503 -10.00 -17.25 -50.16
N GLN A 504 -9.17 -18.06 -50.84
CA GLN A 504 -9.25 -18.21 -52.31
C GLN A 504 -10.63 -18.76 -52.77
N GLY A 505 -11.31 -19.52 -51.92
CA GLY A 505 -12.63 -20.08 -52.19
C GLY A 505 -13.80 -19.11 -52.00
N GLU A 506 -13.57 -17.89 -51.51
CA GLU A 506 -14.63 -16.94 -51.16
C GLU A 506 -15.52 -16.55 -52.36
N SER A 507 -14.98 -16.64 -53.56
CA SER A 507 -15.73 -16.37 -54.79
C SER A 507 -16.79 -17.44 -55.14
N ASP A 508 -16.76 -18.60 -54.49
CA ASP A 508 -17.75 -19.67 -54.69
C ASP A 508 -19.05 -19.37 -53.95
N LYS A 509 -20.06 -18.90 -54.69
CA LYS A 509 -21.38 -18.52 -54.17
C LYS A 509 -22.23 -19.71 -53.72
N GLU A 510 -21.88 -20.94 -54.10
CA GLU A 510 -22.58 -22.15 -53.68
C GLU A 510 -21.93 -22.79 -52.44
N SER A 511 -20.82 -22.21 -51.94
CA SER A 511 -20.16 -22.68 -50.73
C SER A 511 -21.02 -22.39 -49.50
N VAL A 512 -21.38 -23.45 -48.77
CA VAL A 512 -22.10 -23.37 -47.49
C VAL A 512 -21.32 -22.54 -46.47
N PHE A 513 -19.99 -22.72 -46.43
CA PHE A 513 -19.10 -22.00 -45.51
C PHE A 513 -19.09 -20.50 -45.82
N PHE A 514 -18.80 -20.10 -47.06
CA PHE A 514 -18.74 -18.67 -47.41
C PHE A 514 -20.10 -17.98 -47.41
N THR A 515 -21.18 -18.72 -47.62
CA THR A 515 -22.53 -18.21 -47.42
C THR A 515 -22.79 -17.91 -45.94
N ALA A 516 -22.36 -18.79 -45.02
CA ALA A 516 -22.47 -18.55 -43.58
C ALA A 516 -21.62 -17.35 -43.13
N GLU A 517 -20.37 -17.26 -43.60
CA GLU A 517 -19.49 -16.10 -43.37
C GLU A 517 -20.13 -14.80 -43.86
N TYR A 518 -20.66 -14.80 -45.09
CA TYR A 518 -21.34 -13.64 -45.65
C TYR A 518 -22.51 -13.18 -44.76
N PHE A 519 -23.38 -14.09 -44.32
CA PHE A 519 -24.47 -13.73 -43.41
C PHE A 519 -23.95 -13.20 -42.07
N LEU A 520 -22.88 -13.77 -41.52
CA LEU A 520 -22.25 -13.26 -40.31
C LEU A 520 -21.73 -11.83 -40.49
N TYR A 521 -21.05 -11.54 -41.61
CA TYR A 521 -20.59 -10.19 -41.95
C TYR A 521 -21.76 -9.21 -42.08
N GLN A 522 -22.85 -9.63 -42.70
CA GLN A 522 -24.05 -8.79 -42.84
C GLN A 522 -24.77 -8.56 -41.51
N MET A 523 -24.77 -9.53 -40.60
CA MET A 523 -25.29 -9.35 -39.24
C MET A 523 -24.47 -8.30 -38.47
N VAL A 524 -23.13 -8.38 -38.54
CA VAL A 524 -22.23 -7.40 -37.92
C VAL A 524 -22.46 -6.00 -38.48
N ARG A 525 -22.49 -5.84 -39.81
CA ARG A 525 -22.81 -4.56 -40.48
C ARG A 525 -24.22 -4.04 -40.17
N GLY A 526 -25.11 -4.90 -39.67
CA GLY A 526 -26.45 -4.54 -39.24
C GLY A 526 -26.48 -3.78 -37.91
N LEU A 527 -25.44 -3.90 -37.07
CA LEU A 527 -25.29 -3.20 -35.80
C LEU A 527 -24.99 -1.72 -36.07
N LYS A 528 -25.81 -0.81 -35.54
CA LYS A 528 -25.70 0.62 -35.81
C LYS A 528 -26.48 1.46 -34.80
N ASN A 529 -26.13 2.75 -34.75
CA ASN A 529 -26.78 3.78 -33.95
C ASN A 529 -26.52 3.63 -32.43
N HIS A 530 -25.37 3.07 -32.05
CA HIS A 530 -24.95 3.02 -30.66
C HIS A 530 -24.00 4.15 -30.33
N ARG A 531 -24.06 4.63 -29.09
CA ARG A 531 -23.08 5.59 -28.58
C ARG A 531 -21.76 4.89 -28.31
N ILE A 532 -20.66 5.61 -28.54
CA ILE A 532 -19.31 5.18 -28.19
C ILE A 532 -19.01 5.72 -26.79
N VAL A 533 -18.85 4.82 -25.83
CA VAL A 533 -18.74 5.15 -24.41
C VAL A 533 -17.63 4.37 -23.75
N LEU A 534 -17.11 4.87 -22.64
CA LEU A 534 -16.20 4.11 -21.80
C LEU A 534 -16.93 2.88 -21.23
N THR A 535 -16.30 1.72 -21.33
CA THR A 535 -16.75 0.46 -20.74
C THR A 535 -15.61 -0.17 -19.94
N HIS A 536 -15.94 -0.94 -18.92
CA HIS A 536 -14.99 -1.81 -18.23
C HIS A 536 -14.55 -2.97 -19.13
N GLY A 537 -15.48 -3.50 -19.92
CA GLY A 537 -15.19 -4.55 -20.92
C GLY A 537 -14.94 -5.94 -20.35
N ASP A 538 -15.05 -6.11 -19.03
CA ASP A 538 -14.85 -7.40 -18.35
C ASP A 538 -15.56 -7.46 -16.99
N LEU A 539 -16.77 -6.88 -16.91
CA LEU A 539 -17.52 -6.77 -15.67
C LEU A 539 -18.18 -8.11 -15.30
N HIS A 540 -17.43 -8.96 -14.58
CA HIS A 540 -17.89 -10.27 -14.15
C HIS A 540 -17.56 -10.55 -12.67
N PRO A 541 -18.17 -11.58 -12.04
CA PRO A 541 -18.04 -11.82 -10.60
C PRO A 541 -16.62 -11.89 -10.05
N GLY A 542 -15.66 -12.39 -10.83
CA GLY A 542 -14.25 -12.49 -10.43
C GLY A 542 -13.51 -11.16 -10.40
N ASN A 543 -14.05 -10.14 -11.07
CA ASN A 543 -13.52 -8.77 -11.08
C ASN A 543 -14.28 -7.86 -10.10
N LEU A 544 -15.08 -8.43 -9.20
CA LEU A 544 -15.86 -7.71 -8.20
C LEU A 544 -15.47 -8.15 -6.78
N VAL A 545 -15.10 -7.19 -5.95
CA VAL A 545 -14.88 -7.39 -4.51
C VAL A 545 -15.83 -6.51 -3.71
N VAL A 546 -16.39 -7.03 -2.62
CA VAL A 546 -17.31 -6.29 -1.75
C VAL A 546 -16.64 -6.04 -0.41
N ARG A 547 -16.43 -4.77 -0.07
CA ARG A 547 -15.91 -4.33 1.22
C ARG A 547 -16.89 -4.63 2.36
N ALA A 548 -16.40 -4.63 3.59
CA ALA A 548 -17.21 -4.88 4.79
C ALA A 548 -18.39 -3.90 4.97
N ASP A 549 -18.29 -2.69 4.42
CA ASP A 549 -19.33 -1.67 4.43
C ASP A 549 -20.39 -1.85 3.32
N GLY A 550 -20.23 -2.86 2.47
CA GLY A 550 -21.11 -3.17 1.33
C GLY A 550 -20.73 -2.43 0.04
N THR A 551 -19.59 -1.74 -0.02
CA THR A 551 -19.10 -1.09 -1.25
C THR A 551 -18.50 -2.12 -2.20
N VAL A 552 -18.99 -2.17 -3.44
CA VAL A 552 -18.42 -2.93 -4.55
C VAL A 552 -17.22 -2.19 -5.12
N VAL A 553 -16.11 -2.89 -5.28
CA VAL A 553 -14.89 -2.39 -5.89
C VAL A 553 -14.68 -3.12 -7.22
N LEU A 554 -14.49 -2.36 -8.30
CA LEU A 554 -14.21 -2.91 -9.64
C LEU A 554 -12.71 -3.15 -9.82
N LEU A 555 -12.35 -4.37 -10.22
CA LEU A 555 -10.98 -4.83 -10.42
C LEU A 555 -10.72 -5.16 -11.90
N ASP A 556 -9.44 -5.28 -12.27
CA ASP A 556 -8.97 -5.71 -13.60
C ASP A 556 -9.53 -4.89 -14.78
N TRP A 557 -8.87 -3.77 -15.07
CA TRP A 557 -9.27 -2.85 -16.15
C TRP A 557 -8.60 -3.19 -17.49
N GLY A 558 -8.09 -4.42 -17.66
CA GLY A 558 -7.27 -4.82 -18.81
C GLY A 558 -7.98 -4.75 -20.17
N LEU A 559 -9.30 -4.90 -20.18
CA LEU A 559 -10.15 -4.81 -21.39
C LEU A 559 -10.93 -3.50 -21.47
N ALA A 560 -10.65 -2.56 -20.57
CA ALA A 560 -11.33 -1.28 -20.56
C ALA A 560 -10.97 -0.45 -21.81
N GLY A 561 -11.96 0.28 -22.30
CA GLY A 561 -11.82 1.03 -23.53
C GLY A 561 -13.10 1.75 -23.91
N PHE A 562 -13.04 2.42 -25.05
CA PHE A 562 -14.21 3.04 -25.67
C PHE A 562 -14.83 2.05 -26.64
N TRP A 563 -16.09 1.74 -26.43
CA TRP A 563 -16.82 0.73 -27.20
C TRP A 563 -18.25 1.19 -27.48
N PRO A 564 -18.94 0.59 -28.47
CA PRO A 564 -20.39 0.72 -28.55
C PRO A 564 -21.03 0.32 -27.21
N GLU A 565 -22.03 1.06 -26.75
CA GLU A 565 -22.60 0.87 -25.41
C GLU A 565 -23.15 -0.54 -25.11
N TYR A 566 -23.43 -1.35 -26.14
CA TYR A 566 -23.81 -2.76 -25.99
C TYR A 566 -22.66 -3.68 -25.55
N TRP A 567 -21.40 -3.25 -25.72
CA TRP A 567 -20.23 -4.10 -25.53
C TRP A 567 -20.08 -4.60 -24.10
N GLU A 568 -20.41 -3.75 -23.12
CA GLU A 568 -20.43 -4.12 -21.69
C GLU A 568 -21.43 -5.25 -21.42
N PHE A 569 -22.61 -5.22 -22.07
CA PHE A 569 -23.62 -6.27 -21.91
C PHE A 569 -23.12 -7.60 -22.46
N TYR A 570 -22.51 -7.58 -23.65
CA TYR A 570 -21.90 -8.77 -24.24
C TYR A 570 -20.81 -9.37 -23.35
N ARG A 571 -19.87 -8.55 -22.88
CA ARG A 571 -18.75 -9.01 -22.05
C ARG A 571 -19.19 -9.49 -20.67
N ALA A 572 -20.15 -8.83 -20.03
CA ALA A 572 -20.68 -9.26 -18.74
C ALA A 572 -21.34 -10.66 -18.81
N LEU A 573 -21.92 -11.01 -19.96
CA LEU A 573 -22.53 -12.32 -20.21
C LEU A 573 -21.54 -13.39 -20.71
N PHE A 574 -20.30 -13.02 -21.03
CA PHE A 574 -19.30 -13.91 -21.61
C PHE A 574 -18.73 -14.95 -20.62
N THR A 575 -19.07 -14.84 -19.34
CA THR A 575 -18.46 -15.66 -18.29
C THR A 575 -19.13 -17.01 -18.09
N ALA A 576 -18.34 -18.02 -17.70
CA ALA A 576 -18.85 -19.32 -17.28
C ALA A 576 -19.86 -19.09 -16.15
N SER A 577 -21.04 -19.70 -16.24
CA SER A 577 -22.15 -19.46 -15.33
C SER A 577 -21.81 -19.96 -13.92
N TRP A 578 -21.13 -19.14 -13.11
CA TRP A 578 -21.04 -19.33 -11.66
C TRP A 578 -22.45 -19.54 -11.08
N ARG A 579 -23.43 -18.80 -11.62
CA ARG A 579 -24.86 -18.98 -11.37
C ARG A 579 -25.70 -18.87 -12.62
N ILE A 580 -26.74 -19.70 -12.68
CA ILE A 580 -27.78 -19.66 -13.71
C ILE A 580 -28.50 -18.30 -13.73
N SER A 581 -28.57 -17.61 -12.60
CA SER A 581 -29.25 -16.30 -12.50
C SER A 581 -28.39 -15.11 -12.90
N TRP A 582 -27.09 -15.28 -13.22
CA TRP A 582 -26.20 -14.16 -13.52
C TRP A 582 -26.70 -13.29 -14.67
N GLU A 583 -27.17 -13.91 -15.76
CA GLU A 583 -27.71 -13.18 -16.92
C GLU A 583 -28.85 -12.22 -16.51
N ARG A 584 -29.78 -12.72 -15.70
CA ARG A 584 -30.89 -11.92 -15.13
C ARG A 584 -30.44 -10.87 -14.13
N MET A 585 -29.24 -11.00 -13.57
CA MET A 585 -28.65 -9.96 -12.71
C MET A 585 -28.00 -8.87 -13.56
N VAL A 586 -27.30 -9.23 -14.64
CA VAL A 586 -26.68 -8.28 -15.58
C VAL A 586 -27.72 -7.29 -16.11
N GLU A 587 -28.90 -7.76 -16.52
CA GLU A 587 -30.00 -6.89 -16.97
C GLU A 587 -30.45 -5.85 -15.94
N LYS A 588 -30.16 -6.05 -14.65
CA LYS A 588 -30.51 -5.08 -13.59
C LYS A 588 -29.50 -3.94 -13.47
N PHE A 589 -28.29 -4.08 -14.02
CA PHE A 589 -27.26 -3.05 -13.94
C PHE A 589 -26.69 -2.59 -15.28
N VAL A 590 -26.78 -3.42 -16.33
CA VAL A 590 -26.50 -3.04 -17.73
C VAL A 590 -27.81 -3.12 -18.52
N PRO A 591 -28.15 -2.09 -19.33
CA PRO A 591 -29.29 -2.18 -20.24
C PRO A 591 -29.17 -3.40 -21.18
N PRO A 592 -30.28 -4.09 -21.50
CA PRO A 592 -30.25 -5.29 -22.34
C PRO A 592 -30.01 -4.95 -23.82
N TYR A 593 -29.11 -5.70 -24.46
CA TYR A 593 -28.78 -5.62 -25.89
C TYR A 593 -28.74 -7.02 -26.50
N ASP A 594 -29.87 -7.72 -26.48
CA ASP A 594 -29.96 -9.15 -26.81
C ASP A 594 -29.59 -9.48 -28.26
N VAL A 595 -29.92 -8.56 -29.19
CA VAL A 595 -29.61 -8.71 -30.62
C VAL A 595 -28.11 -8.57 -30.84
N GLU A 596 -27.53 -7.50 -30.30
CA GLU A 596 -26.11 -7.20 -30.36
C GLU A 596 -25.31 -8.35 -29.72
N TYR A 597 -25.70 -8.79 -28.52
CA TYR A 597 -25.13 -9.96 -27.85
C TYR A 597 -25.17 -11.20 -28.73
N SER A 598 -26.32 -11.52 -29.32
CA SER A 598 -26.48 -12.69 -30.18
C SER A 598 -25.58 -12.64 -31.42
N VAL A 599 -25.37 -11.45 -31.98
CA VAL A 599 -24.46 -11.26 -33.13
C VAL A 599 -23.01 -11.40 -32.69
N ILE A 600 -22.57 -10.67 -31.67
CA ILE A 600 -21.17 -10.67 -31.22
C ILE A 600 -20.76 -12.02 -30.63
N ASN A 601 -21.65 -12.70 -29.91
CA ASN A 601 -21.38 -14.06 -29.41
C ASN A 601 -21.17 -15.05 -30.58
N LYS A 602 -21.91 -14.91 -31.68
CA LYS A 602 -21.66 -15.69 -32.91
C LYS A 602 -20.33 -15.32 -33.56
N VAL A 603 -19.95 -14.04 -33.55
CA VAL A 603 -18.62 -13.59 -34.01
C VAL A 603 -17.54 -14.29 -33.20
N PHE A 604 -17.57 -14.17 -31.87
CA PHE A 604 -16.59 -14.82 -31.00
C PHE A 604 -16.52 -16.34 -31.24
N ALA A 605 -17.67 -17.01 -31.29
CA ALA A 605 -17.73 -18.44 -31.56
C ALA A 605 -17.15 -18.80 -32.93
N ALA A 606 -17.35 -17.99 -33.96
CA ALA A 606 -16.77 -18.20 -35.29
C ALA A 606 -15.27 -17.94 -35.32
N VAL A 607 -14.79 -17.02 -34.47
CA VAL A 607 -13.38 -16.65 -34.37
C VAL A 607 -12.53 -17.79 -33.80
N TRP A 608 -13.07 -18.56 -32.85
CA TRP A 608 -12.36 -19.65 -32.14
C TRP A 608 -12.86 -21.07 -32.51
N ASN A 609 -13.56 -21.23 -33.63
CA ASN A 609 -14.06 -22.52 -34.17
C ASN A 609 -13.15 -23.11 -35.27
#